data_AF-A0A418DWB8-F1
#
_entry.id   AF-A0A418DWB8-F1
#
_cell.length_a   1.000
_cell.length_b   1.000
_cell.length_c   1.000
_cell.angle_alpha   90.00
_cell.angle_beta   90.00
_cell.angle_gamma   90.00
#
_symmetry.space_group_name_H-M   'P 1'
#
loop_
_entity.id
_entity.type
_entity.pdbx_description
1 polymer ?
#
loop_
_entity_poly.entity_id
_entity_poly.type
_entity_poly.pdbx_seq_one_letter_code
_entity_poly.pdbx_strand_id
1 'polypeptide(L)'
;AVEECTANTRLFCITTADGAFVNSLQGHFVEADRFIVVFRQVEHDEAHACHPLLRQRHYRSWIEVRQVSPTHILMRLVSHVSRSFRAHDGFVSSDELAALGGIDVTGIEDDDQKDEYVRRELIRLGNAYFVPWRQRFTSLMQASSQ
;
A
#
# COMPACT_ATOMS: atom_id res chain seq x y z
N ALA A 1 -4.42 -14.74 -9.54
CA ALA A 1 -4.61 -14.08 -8.24
C ALA A 1 -5.49 -14.98 -7.39
N VAL A 2 -5.22 -15.07 -6.09
CA VAL A 2 -6.05 -15.78 -5.12
C VAL A 2 -6.70 -14.74 -4.21
N GLU A 3 -7.99 -14.92 -3.93
CA GLU A 3 -8.74 -14.13 -2.96
C GLU A 3 -9.47 -15.10 -2.03
N GLU A 4 -9.26 -14.95 -0.73
CA GLU A 4 -9.99 -15.71 0.29
C GLU A 4 -10.75 -14.74 1.19
N CYS A 5 -12.03 -15.01 1.44
CA CYS A 5 -12.88 -14.17 2.28
C CYS A 5 -13.47 -15.01 3.41
N THR A 6 -13.18 -14.63 4.66
CA THR A 6 -13.78 -15.25 5.84
C THR A 6 -14.22 -14.19 6.84
N ALA A 7 -15.54 -14.12 7.10
CA ALA A 7 -16.15 -13.14 7.97
C ALA A 7 -15.69 -11.71 7.66
N ASN A 8 -14.88 -11.13 8.55
CA ASN A 8 -14.40 -9.77 8.45
C ASN A 8 -12.97 -9.68 7.87
N THR A 9 -12.41 -10.79 7.39
CA THR A 9 -11.04 -10.87 6.85
C THR A 9 -11.03 -11.18 5.36
N ARG A 10 -10.04 -10.63 4.66
CA ARG A 10 -9.78 -10.91 3.24
C ARG A 10 -8.29 -11.10 2.99
N LEU A 11 -7.91 -12.21 2.38
CA LEU A 11 -6.56 -12.44 1.87
C LEU A 11 -6.54 -12.15 0.37
N PHE A 12 -5.54 -11.42 -0.09
CA PHE A 12 -5.24 -11.20 -1.49
C PHE A 12 -3.82 -11.68 -1.79
N CYS A 13 -3.66 -12.58 -2.75
CA CYS A 13 -2.37 -13.01 -3.26
C CYS A 13 -2.30 -12.76 -4.77
N ILE A 14 -1.52 -11.76 -5.17
CA ILE A 14 -1.40 -11.30 -6.56
C ILE A 14 0.03 -10.92 -6.90
N THR A 15 0.44 -11.23 -8.13
CA THR A 15 1.62 -10.64 -8.75
C THR A 15 1.19 -9.47 -9.62
N THR A 16 1.74 -8.30 -9.36
CA THR A 16 1.47 -7.09 -10.14
C THR A 16 2.25 -7.11 -11.44
N ALA A 17 1.79 -6.36 -12.44
CA ALA A 17 2.45 -6.28 -13.75
C ALA A 17 3.88 -5.73 -13.67
N ASP A 18 4.18 -4.88 -12.68
CA ASP A 18 5.53 -4.35 -12.45
C ASP A 18 6.45 -5.37 -11.74
N GLY A 19 5.96 -6.53 -11.31
CA GLY A 19 6.76 -7.59 -10.69
C GLY A 19 6.83 -7.54 -9.16
N ALA A 20 5.83 -6.96 -8.50
CA ALA A 20 5.67 -7.07 -7.05
C ALA A 20 4.76 -8.25 -6.70
N PHE A 21 5.17 -9.03 -5.70
CA PHE A 21 4.34 -10.05 -5.09
C PHE A 21 3.62 -9.46 -3.87
N VAL A 22 2.30 -9.37 -3.97
CA VAL A 22 1.41 -8.83 -2.94
C VAL A 22 0.60 -9.97 -2.38
N ASN A 23 1.10 -10.56 -1.29
CA ASN A 23 0.32 -11.41 -0.40
C ASN A 23 -0.08 -10.58 0.82
N SER A 24 -1.35 -10.21 0.92
CA SER A 24 -1.86 -9.28 1.92
C SER A 24 -3.11 -9.79 2.62
N LEU A 25 -3.11 -9.73 3.94
CA LEU A 25 -4.27 -10.01 4.77
C LEU A 25 -4.87 -8.69 5.25
N GLN A 26 -6.18 -8.55 5.07
CA GLN A 26 -6.97 -7.41 5.50
C GLN A 26 -7.99 -7.83 6.56
N GLY A 27 -8.22 -6.96 7.54
CA GLY A 27 -9.35 -7.02 8.47
C GLY A 27 -10.22 -5.78 8.28
N HIS A 28 -11.52 -5.99 8.15
CA HIS A 28 -12.53 -4.97 7.90
C HIS A 28 -13.44 -4.89 9.13
N PHE A 29 -13.63 -3.71 9.69
CA PHE A 29 -14.48 -3.51 10.86
C PHE A 29 -15.43 -2.36 10.55
N VAL A 30 -16.74 -2.60 10.71
CA VAL A 30 -17.77 -1.60 10.44
C VAL A 30 -18.51 -1.34 11.74
N GLU A 31 -18.57 -0.08 12.11
CA GLU A 31 -19.29 0.45 13.26
C GLU A 31 -20.33 1.49 12.78
N ALA A 32 -21.11 2.05 13.69
CA ALA A 32 -22.21 2.95 13.34
C ALA A 32 -21.76 4.21 12.57
N ASP A 33 -20.61 4.79 12.90
CA ASP A 33 -20.13 6.05 12.32
C ASP A 33 -18.74 5.92 11.67
N ARG A 34 -18.16 4.72 11.62
CA ARG A 34 -16.83 4.51 11.04
C ARG A 34 -16.67 3.12 10.46
N PHE A 35 -15.75 3.02 9.50
CA PHE A 35 -15.17 1.76 9.11
C PHE A 35 -13.65 1.81 9.25
N ILE A 36 -13.07 0.67 9.62
CA ILE A 36 -11.64 0.49 9.80
C ILE A 36 -11.20 -0.64 8.90
N VAL A 37 -10.14 -0.40 8.13
CA VAL A 37 -9.42 -1.44 7.40
C VAL A 37 -8.01 -1.50 7.96
N VAL A 38 -7.66 -2.64 8.52
CA VAL A 38 -6.28 -2.96 8.84
C VAL A 38 -5.76 -3.89 7.77
N PHE A 39 -4.52 -3.71 7.33
CA PHE A 39 -3.91 -4.72 6.48
C PHE A 39 -2.43 -4.90 6.76
N ARG A 40 -1.95 -6.09 6.44
CA ARG A 40 -0.54 -6.44 6.50
C ARG A 40 -0.15 -7.30 5.30
N GLN A 41 1.10 -7.18 4.85
CA GLN A 41 1.69 -8.21 4.01
C GLN A 41 2.04 -9.46 4.83
N VAL A 42 2.01 -10.60 4.13
CA VAL A 42 2.41 -11.92 4.60
C VAL A 42 3.58 -12.37 3.73
N GLU A 43 4.80 -12.26 4.26
CA GLU A 43 6.02 -12.45 3.49
C GLU A 43 6.47 -13.92 3.42
N HIS A 44 6.23 -14.67 4.48
CA HIS A 44 6.66 -16.06 4.67
C HIS A 44 5.46 -17.01 4.77
N ASP A 45 4.57 -16.93 3.79
CA ASP A 45 3.44 -17.83 3.69
C ASP A 45 3.88 -19.16 3.05
N GLU A 46 3.78 -20.27 3.80
CA GLU A 46 4.13 -21.60 3.30
C GLU A 46 3.21 -22.06 2.16
N ALA A 47 1.94 -21.61 2.14
CA ALA A 47 0.99 -21.92 1.08
C ALA A 47 1.19 -21.05 -0.17
N HIS A 48 1.79 -19.87 0.01
CA HIS A 48 1.96 -18.86 -1.04
C HIS A 48 3.38 -18.27 -1.06
N ALA A 49 4.36 -19.12 -1.40
CA ALA A 49 5.75 -18.72 -1.50
C ALA A 49 5.97 -17.69 -2.62
N CYS A 50 6.68 -16.61 -2.30
CA CYS A 50 7.08 -15.60 -3.27
C CYS A 50 8.17 -16.15 -4.19
N HIS A 51 8.02 -15.95 -5.50
CA HIS A 51 9.08 -16.27 -6.45
C HIS A 51 10.31 -15.35 -6.20
N PRO A 52 11.55 -15.88 -6.21
CA PRO A 52 12.79 -15.14 -5.93
C PRO A 52 12.96 -13.81 -6.67
N LEU A 53 12.53 -13.76 -7.94
CA LEU A 53 12.67 -12.58 -8.79
C LEU A 53 11.66 -11.47 -8.48
N LEU A 54 10.56 -11.79 -7.78
CA LEU A 54 9.51 -10.84 -7.46
C LEU A 54 9.89 -10.03 -6.22
N ARG A 55 9.50 -8.76 -6.22
CA ARG A 55 9.71 -7.88 -5.07
C ARG A 55 8.61 -8.06 -4.03
N GLN A 56 8.99 -8.05 -2.76
CA GLN A 56 8.10 -7.91 -1.61
C GLN A 56 8.46 -6.65 -0.82
N ARG A 57 7.66 -6.32 0.18
CA ARG A 57 7.99 -5.31 1.18
C ARG A 57 7.29 -5.67 2.50
N HIS A 58 7.78 -5.12 3.60
CA HIS A 58 7.03 -5.11 4.84
C HIS A 58 6.04 -3.96 4.75
N TYR A 59 4.75 -4.29 4.73
CA TYR A 59 3.71 -3.28 4.73
C TYR A 59 2.66 -3.63 5.77
N ARG A 60 2.43 -2.70 6.70
CA ARG A 60 1.27 -2.68 7.59
C ARG A 60 0.59 -1.32 7.50
N SER A 61 -0.73 -1.32 7.52
CA SER A 61 -1.50 -0.08 7.53
C SER A 61 -2.75 -0.19 8.37
N TRP A 62 -3.14 0.95 8.91
CA TRP A 62 -4.41 1.20 9.56
C TRP A 62 -5.11 2.34 8.82
N ILE A 63 -6.27 2.06 8.28
CA ILE A 63 -7.14 3.03 7.61
C ILE A 63 -8.40 3.16 8.44
N GLU A 64 -8.72 4.36 8.90
CA GLU A 64 -10.01 4.69 9.50
C GLU A 64 -10.70 5.72 8.60
N VAL A 65 -11.97 5.48 8.29
CA VAL A 65 -12.84 6.48 7.70
C VAL A 65 -14.04 6.63 8.61
N ARG A 66 -14.24 7.83 9.11
CA ARG A 66 -15.29 8.18 10.05
C ARG A 66 -16.19 9.25 9.47
N GLN A 67 -17.50 9.07 9.56
CA GLN A 67 -18.47 10.11 9.27
C GLN A 67 -18.51 11.10 10.44
N VAL A 68 -18.27 12.37 10.15
CA VAL A 68 -18.31 13.46 11.15
C VAL A 68 -19.61 14.25 11.02
N SER A 69 -20.17 14.31 9.81
CA SER A 69 -21.50 14.86 9.51
C SER A 69 -22.07 14.20 8.25
N PRO A 70 -23.33 14.44 7.87
CA PRO A 70 -23.91 13.90 6.64
C PRO A 70 -23.11 14.22 5.36
N THR A 71 -22.29 15.26 5.38
CA THR A 71 -21.51 15.73 4.22
C THR A 71 -20.00 15.65 4.41
N HIS A 72 -19.51 15.26 5.59
CA HIS A 72 -18.08 15.28 5.91
C HIS A 72 -17.61 13.94 6.48
N ILE A 73 -16.49 13.47 5.94
CA ILE A 73 -15.74 12.34 6.46
C ILE A 73 -14.37 12.80 6.96
N LEU A 74 -13.87 12.12 7.98
CA LEU A 74 -12.49 12.17 8.40
C LEU A 74 -11.84 10.84 8.04
N MET A 75 -10.78 10.91 7.23
CA MET A 75 -9.96 9.77 6.88
C MET A 75 -8.61 9.87 7.58
N ARG A 76 -8.25 8.83 8.33
CA ARG A 76 -6.92 8.66 8.93
C ARG A 76 -6.26 7.45 8.33
N LEU A 77 -4.99 7.62 7.98
CA LEU A 77 -4.14 6.56 7.47
C LEU A 77 -2.83 6.58 8.23
N VAL A 78 -2.44 5.44 8.77
CA VAL A 78 -1.11 5.23 9.34
C VAL A 78 -0.53 3.99 8.69
N SER A 79 0.66 4.14 8.12
CA SER A 79 1.32 3.08 7.37
C SER A 79 2.76 2.93 7.81
N HIS A 80 3.20 1.70 7.98
CA HIS A 80 4.60 1.34 8.13
C HIS A 80 5.01 0.53 6.90
N VAL A 81 5.94 1.07 6.11
CA VAL A 81 6.37 0.51 4.83
C VAL A 81 7.89 0.43 4.82
N SER A 82 8.43 -0.76 4.58
CA SER A 82 9.88 -0.90 4.33
C SER A 82 10.22 -0.56 2.88
N ARG A 83 11.53 -0.46 2.60
CA ARG A 83 12.05 -0.59 1.25
C ARG A 83 11.64 -1.94 0.65
N SER A 84 11.41 -1.97 -0.66
CA SER A 84 11.15 -3.23 -1.36
C SER A 84 12.40 -4.11 -1.33
N PHE A 85 12.21 -5.42 -1.27
CA PHE A 85 13.28 -6.41 -1.25
C PHE A 85 12.91 -7.64 -2.07
N ARG A 86 13.91 -8.43 -2.47
CA ARG A 86 13.75 -9.78 -2.99
C ARG A 86 14.19 -10.78 -1.91
N ALA A 87 13.56 -11.96 -1.88
CA ALA A 87 13.79 -12.93 -0.82
C ALA A 87 15.26 -13.35 -0.65
N HIS A 88 16.04 -13.35 -1.73
CA HIS A 88 17.45 -13.77 -1.73
C HIS A 88 18.44 -12.63 -2.01
N ASP A 89 18.03 -11.58 -2.72
CA ASP A 89 18.93 -10.48 -3.13
C ASP A 89 18.89 -9.27 -2.18
N GLY A 90 18.08 -9.34 -1.12
CA GLY A 90 17.94 -8.25 -0.16
C GLY A 90 17.19 -7.05 -0.73
N PHE A 91 17.50 -5.85 -0.23
CA PHE A 91 16.81 -4.63 -0.62
C PHE A 91 17.07 -4.24 -2.07
N VAL A 92 16.02 -3.74 -2.73
CA VAL A 92 16.04 -3.23 -4.10
C VAL A 92 16.80 -1.91 -4.15
N SER A 93 17.63 -1.69 -5.17
CA SER A 93 18.43 -0.47 -5.33
C SER A 93 17.56 0.78 -5.53
N SER A 94 18.13 1.96 -5.32
CA SER A 94 17.40 3.22 -5.53
C SER A 94 17.14 3.50 -7.00
N ASP A 95 18.02 3.06 -7.91
CA ASP A 95 17.79 3.20 -9.34
C ASP A 95 16.58 2.38 -9.78
N GLU A 96 16.42 1.16 -9.26
CA GLU A 96 15.23 0.35 -9.55
C GLU A 96 13.97 0.97 -8.94
N LEU A 97 14.02 1.46 -7.70
CA LEU A 97 12.89 2.15 -7.08
C LEU A 97 12.51 3.44 -7.82
N ALA A 98 13.50 4.19 -8.30
CA ALA A 98 13.30 5.39 -9.10
C ALA A 98 12.61 5.05 -10.42
N ALA A 99 13.09 4.01 -11.13
CA ALA A 99 12.48 3.53 -12.36
C ALA A 99 11.01 3.12 -12.16
N LEU A 100 10.70 2.41 -11.07
CA LEU A 100 9.33 2.02 -10.71
C LEU A 100 8.44 3.22 -10.39
N GLY A 101 9.00 4.24 -9.74
CA GLY A 101 8.30 5.49 -9.42
C GLY A 101 8.22 6.48 -10.59
N GLY A 102 8.88 6.21 -11.71
CA GLY A 102 9.07 7.20 -12.79
C GLY A 102 9.83 8.45 -12.32
N ILE A 103 10.76 8.29 -11.37
CA ILE A 103 11.53 9.36 -10.76
C ILE A 103 12.83 9.52 -11.55
N ASP A 104 13.09 10.72 -12.05
CA ASP A 104 14.36 11.05 -12.67
C ASP A 104 15.43 11.30 -11.59
N VAL A 105 16.53 10.56 -11.69
CA VAL A 105 17.71 10.67 -10.81
C VAL A 105 18.97 11.07 -11.58
N THR A 106 18.82 11.49 -12.84
CA THR A 106 19.93 11.92 -13.69
C THR A 106 20.70 13.06 -13.02
N GLY A 107 22.01 12.91 -12.88
CA GLY A 107 22.89 13.90 -12.26
C GLY A 107 23.00 13.83 -10.73
N ILE A 108 22.39 12.82 -10.08
CA ILE A 108 22.61 12.53 -8.66
C ILE A 108 23.64 11.39 -8.55
N GLU A 109 24.90 11.76 -8.33
CA GLU A 109 26.02 10.81 -8.26
C GLU A 109 26.18 10.16 -6.88
N ASP A 110 25.87 10.90 -5.81
CA ASP A 110 25.97 10.41 -4.44
C ASP A 110 24.81 9.47 -4.09
N ASP A 111 25.12 8.24 -3.67
CA ASP A 111 24.12 7.20 -3.43
C ASP A 111 23.24 7.50 -2.22
N ASP A 112 23.77 8.11 -1.16
CA ASP A 112 22.99 8.48 0.03
C ASP A 112 21.99 9.61 -0.31
N GLN A 113 22.45 10.61 -1.06
CA GLN A 113 21.60 11.69 -1.58
C GLN A 113 20.52 11.14 -2.51
N LYS A 114 20.88 10.17 -3.37
CA LYS A 114 19.93 9.50 -4.26
C LYS A 114 18.87 8.72 -3.49
N ASP A 115 19.29 7.94 -2.49
CA ASP A 115 18.41 7.19 -1.60
C ASP A 115 17.40 8.12 -0.89
N GLU A 116 17.88 9.23 -0.33
CA GLU A 116 17.01 10.20 0.34
C GLU A 116 16.03 10.85 -0.65
N TYR A 117 16.52 11.26 -1.81
CA TYR A 117 15.71 11.90 -2.85
C TYR A 117 14.60 10.98 -3.34
N VAL A 118 14.94 9.74 -3.72
CA VAL A 118 13.98 8.73 -4.19
C VAL A 118 12.95 8.44 -3.10
N ARG A 119 13.37 8.28 -1.84
CA ARG A 119 12.45 8.07 -0.72
C ARG A 119 11.44 9.21 -0.58
N ARG A 120 11.90 10.46 -0.67
CA ARG A 120 11.03 11.64 -0.57
C ARG A 120 10.02 11.70 -1.72
N GLU A 121 10.46 11.42 -2.94
CA GLU A 121 9.59 11.42 -4.11
C GLU A 121 8.56 10.27 -4.06
N LEU A 122 8.94 9.08 -3.62
CA LEU A 122 7.99 7.98 -3.41
C LEU A 122 6.93 8.32 -2.36
N ILE A 123 7.29 9.00 -1.27
CA ILE A 123 6.32 9.49 -0.28
C ILE A 123 5.37 10.52 -0.91
N ARG A 124 5.91 11.46 -1.70
CA ARG A 124 5.09 12.46 -2.41
C ARG A 124 4.10 11.81 -3.38
N LEU A 125 4.56 10.84 -4.17
CA LEU A 125 3.72 10.05 -5.08
C LEU A 125 2.65 9.27 -4.31
N GLY A 126 3.04 8.57 -3.23
CA GLY A 126 2.11 7.86 -2.35
C GLY A 126 1.02 8.79 -1.80
N ASN A 127 1.39 10.00 -1.36
CA ASN A 127 0.45 10.99 -0.87
C ASN A 127 -0.54 11.46 -1.95
N ALA A 128 -0.08 11.62 -3.20
CA ALA A 128 -0.94 12.00 -4.32
C ALA A 128 -1.99 10.91 -4.63
N TYR A 129 -1.65 9.63 -4.50
CA TYR A 129 -2.59 8.51 -4.67
C TYR A 129 -3.74 8.51 -3.66
N PHE A 130 -3.62 9.19 -2.51
CA PHE A 130 -4.74 9.30 -1.56
C PHE A 130 -5.82 10.31 -1.98
N VAL A 131 -5.54 11.21 -2.94
CA VAL A 131 -6.55 12.19 -3.39
C VAL A 131 -7.75 11.48 -4.06
N PRO A 132 -7.56 10.60 -5.07
CA PRO A 132 -8.69 9.86 -5.66
C PRO A 132 -9.41 8.94 -4.68
N TRP A 133 -8.67 8.33 -3.74
CA TRP A 133 -9.27 7.48 -2.71
C TRP A 133 -10.24 8.25 -1.80
N ARG A 134 -9.85 9.46 -1.37
CA ARG A 134 -10.74 10.33 -0.59
C ARG A 134 -12.00 10.68 -1.36
N GLN A 135 -11.88 11.02 -2.64
CA GLN A 135 -13.04 11.32 -3.49
C GLN A 135 -13.98 10.11 -3.59
N ARG A 136 -13.43 8.92 -3.83
CA ARG A 136 -14.21 7.68 -3.93
C ARG A 136 -14.99 7.37 -2.64
N PHE A 137 -14.35 7.49 -1.47
CA PHE A 137 -15.04 7.24 -0.20
C PHE A 137 -16.13 8.26 0.09
N THR A 138 -15.89 9.55 -0.18
CA THR A 138 -16.93 10.58 -0.06
C THR A 138 -18.13 10.25 -0.96
N SER A 139 -17.89 9.86 -2.22
CA SER A 139 -18.98 9.49 -3.14
C SER A 139 -19.77 8.27 -2.69
N LEU A 140 -19.10 7.23 -2.19
CA LEU A 140 -19.78 6.01 -1.70
C LEU A 140 -20.70 6.31 -0.51
N MET A 141 -20.26 7.16 0.42
CA MET A 141 -21.05 7.56 1.60
C MET A 141 -22.26 8.45 1.23
N GLN A 142 -22.09 9.32 0.23
CA GLN A 142 -23.20 10.12 -0.30
C GLN A 142 -24.27 9.25 -0.96
N ALA A 143 -23.85 8.22 -1.71
CA ALA A 143 -24.77 7.28 -2.35
C ALA A 143 -25.52 6.39 -1.35
N SER A 144 -24.91 6.02 -0.21
CA SER A 144 -25.57 5.23 0.84
C SER A 144 -26.51 6.02 1.74
N SER A 145 -26.55 7.36 1.59
CA SER A 145 -27.43 8.26 2.35
C SER A 145 -28.72 8.60 1.60
N GLN A 146 -28.92 8.04 0.40
CA GLN A 146 -30.15 8.11 -0.41
C GLN A 146 -30.96 6.83 -0.23
#